data_AF-A0A317WNB0-F1
#
_entry.id   AF-A0A317WNB0-F1
#
_cell.length_a   1.000
_cell.length_b   1.000
_cell.length_c   1.000
_cell.angle_alpha   90.00
_cell.angle_beta   90.00
_cell.angle_gamma   90.00
#
_symmetry.space_group_name_H-M   'P 1'
#
loop_
_entity.id
_entity.type
_entity.pdbx_description
1 polymer ?
#
loop_
_entity_poly.entity_id
_entity_poly.type
_entity_poly.pdbx_seq_one_letter_code
_entity_poly.pdbx_strand_id
1 'polypeptide(L)'
;MSSSRSIHPPSIASTSSAAKFFSLPIEIRYNIYEQLLVVPHPLHVFQDPGCPIEVFAPAKPYAWLALIYVNQQISAEARTILYGANRFDFQEMETVRRPPSLLESFFSCIGPVNAGFLSHICINFPDTEREAGQLGDIRLRDDGLQRLRVLQEQCTGLKTLEFLKEDQIKNELVKEVLLDINASVRSIGSLNNIVLRSYSGPVAPSVRELLQGLGWTVLMGD
;
A
#
# COMPACT_ATOMS: atom_id res chain seq x y z
N MET A 1 33.68 66.72 10.70
CA MET A 1 33.66 66.31 9.28
C MET A 1 33.15 64.88 9.23
N SER A 2 31.84 64.73 9.05
CA SER A 2 31.18 63.42 8.94
C SER A 2 31.22 62.97 7.49
N SER A 3 31.64 61.73 7.24
CA SER A 3 31.48 61.07 5.95
C SER A 3 30.92 59.68 6.18
N SER A 4 29.59 59.59 6.12
CA SER A 4 28.83 58.35 6.08
C SER A 4 29.01 57.72 4.70
N ARG A 5 29.79 56.63 4.59
CA ARG A 5 29.74 55.76 3.42
C ARG A 5 28.63 54.73 3.60
N SER A 6 27.49 54.99 2.97
CA SER A 6 26.50 53.96 2.66
C SER A 6 27.12 53.04 1.60
N ILE A 7 27.35 51.78 1.96
CA ILE A 7 27.69 50.73 1.01
C ILE A 7 26.51 49.78 1.00
N HIS A 8 25.73 49.84 -0.09
CA HIS A 8 24.64 48.91 -0.35
C HIS A 8 25.19 47.47 -0.34
N PRO A 9 24.52 46.52 0.34
CA PRO A 9 24.81 45.12 0.14
C PRO A 9 24.41 44.72 -1.29
N PRO A 10 25.19 43.89 -1.98
CA PRO A 10 24.80 43.38 -3.29
C PRO A 10 23.51 42.57 -3.09
N SER A 11 22.46 42.97 -3.81
CA SER A 11 21.25 42.17 -3.97
C SER A 11 21.64 40.91 -4.73
N ILE A 12 22.01 39.87 -4.00
CA ILE A 12 22.08 38.51 -4.53
C ILE A 12 20.61 38.15 -4.78
N ALA A 13 20.16 38.31 -6.02
CA ALA A 13 18.92 37.72 -6.46
C ALA A 13 19.01 36.22 -6.19
N SER A 14 18.40 35.79 -5.09
CA SER A 14 18.14 34.39 -4.81
C SER A 14 17.11 33.92 -5.83
N THR A 15 17.56 33.63 -7.05
CA THR A 15 16.79 32.79 -7.97
C THR A 15 16.53 31.49 -7.24
N SER A 16 15.31 31.36 -6.72
CA SER A 16 14.83 30.25 -5.93
C SER A 16 15.28 28.94 -6.57
N SER A 17 15.96 28.08 -5.82
CA SER A 17 16.39 26.76 -6.26
C SER A 17 15.24 25.95 -6.87
N ALA A 18 14.00 26.18 -6.42
CA ALA A 18 12.80 25.57 -6.98
C ALA A 18 12.54 25.99 -8.44
N ALA A 19 12.80 27.25 -8.82
CA ALA A 19 12.64 27.71 -10.20
C ALA A 19 13.59 27.00 -11.18
N LYS A 20 14.78 26.60 -10.70
CA LYS A 20 15.75 25.81 -11.48
C LYS A 20 15.40 24.32 -11.53
N PHE A 21 14.70 23.81 -10.52
CA PHE A 21 14.23 22.43 -10.53
C PHE A 21 13.08 22.24 -11.51
N PHE A 22 12.11 23.17 -11.55
CA PHE A 22 10.99 23.09 -12.50
C PHE A 22 11.36 23.40 -13.95
N SER A 23 12.56 23.95 -14.21
CA SER A 23 13.08 24.04 -15.59
C SER A 23 13.56 22.71 -16.16
N LEU A 24 13.71 21.67 -15.33
CA LEU A 24 13.99 20.32 -15.81
C LEU A 24 12.74 19.72 -16.50
N PRO A 25 12.88 18.94 -17.58
CA PRO A 25 11.77 18.16 -18.12
C PRO A 25 11.13 17.24 -17.08
N ILE A 26 9.83 16.95 -17.23
CA ILE A 26 9.07 16.13 -16.27
C ILE A 26 9.68 14.74 -16.09
N GLU A 27 10.24 14.16 -17.16
CA GLU A 27 10.86 12.85 -17.17
C GLU A 27 12.11 12.82 -16.28
N ILE A 28 12.89 13.89 -16.29
CA ILE A 28 14.08 14.03 -15.44
C ILE A 28 13.66 14.18 -13.98
N ARG A 29 12.60 14.95 -13.71
CA ARG A 29 12.06 15.08 -12.35
C ARG A 29 11.53 13.76 -11.82
N TYR A 30 10.83 12.99 -12.66
CA TYR A 30 10.33 11.66 -12.30
C TYR A 30 11.45 10.69 -11.99
N ASN A 31 12.51 10.67 -12.78
CA ASN A 31 13.69 9.84 -12.48
C ASN A 31 14.32 10.22 -11.12
N ILE A 32 14.42 11.52 -10.82
CA ILE A 32 14.88 11.98 -9.49
C ILE A 32 13.94 11.47 -8.39
N TYR A 33 12.63 11.56 -8.56
CA TYR A 33 11.66 11.05 -7.59
C TYR A 33 11.75 9.54 -7.42
N GLU A 34 11.90 8.77 -8.49
CA GLU A 34 12.05 7.33 -8.44
C GLU A 34 13.27 6.92 -7.61
N GLN A 35 14.44 7.53 -7.87
CA GLN A 35 15.66 7.23 -7.13
C GLN A 35 15.55 7.54 -5.62
N LEU A 36 14.74 8.53 -5.26
CA LEU A 36 14.58 8.96 -3.87
C LEU A 36 13.49 8.19 -3.13
N LEU A 37 12.36 7.95 -3.79
CA LEU A 37 11.11 7.50 -3.16
C LEU A 37 10.79 6.03 -3.41
N VAL A 38 11.39 5.40 -4.41
CA VAL A 38 11.16 3.98 -4.67
C VAL A 38 12.15 3.16 -3.84
N VAL A 39 11.62 2.17 -3.13
CA VAL A 39 12.39 1.21 -2.35
C VAL A 39 12.21 -0.20 -2.91
N PRO A 40 13.27 -1.03 -2.87
CA PRO A 40 13.17 -2.42 -3.33
C PRO A 40 12.40 -3.33 -2.36
N HIS A 41 12.27 -2.92 -1.09
CA HIS A 41 11.56 -3.67 -0.05
C HIS A 41 10.16 -3.09 0.16
N PRO A 42 9.21 -3.87 0.72
CA PRO A 42 7.90 -3.36 1.07
C PRO A 42 7.96 -2.17 2.04
N LEU A 43 7.05 -1.22 1.86
CA LEU A 43 6.76 -0.18 2.84
C LEU A 43 5.76 -0.74 3.84
N HIS A 44 6.21 -0.95 5.08
CA HIS A 44 5.37 -1.48 6.14
C HIS A 44 4.53 -0.35 6.72
N VAL A 45 3.21 -0.51 6.66
CA VAL A 45 2.25 0.38 7.30
C VAL A 45 1.93 -0.20 8.66
N PHE A 46 1.93 0.63 9.70
CA PHE A 46 1.55 0.24 11.05
C PHE A 46 0.96 1.42 11.81
N GLN A 47 0.26 1.11 12.90
CA GLN A 47 -0.32 2.10 13.79
C GLN A 47 -0.33 1.57 15.22
N ASP A 48 0.47 2.20 16.08
CA ASP A 48 0.42 1.92 17.52
C ASP A 48 -0.87 2.49 18.14
N PRO A 49 -1.42 1.85 19.20
CA PRO A 49 -2.64 2.33 19.84
C PRO A 49 -2.53 3.79 20.31
N GLY A 50 -3.38 4.66 19.74
CA GLY A 50 -3.39 6.09 20.06
C GLY A 50 -2.37 6.93 19.30
N CYS A 51 -1.58 6.33 18.40
CA CYS A 51 -0.61 7.03 17.56
C CYS A 51 -1.17 7.29 16.14
N PRO A 52 -0.60 8.28 15.42
CA PRO A 52 -0.81 8.41 13.99
C PRO A 52 -0.31 7.18 13.22
N ILE A 53 -0.74 7.06 11.97
CA ILE A 53 -0.26 6.00 11.08
C ILE A 53 1.16 6.30 10.65
N GLU A 54 1.99 5.28 10.67
CA GLU A 54 3.39 5.36 10.28
C GLU A 54 3.69 4.42 9.12
N VAL A 55 4.66 4.84 8.30
CA VAL A 55 5.17 4.05 7.18
C VAL A 55 6.66 3.88 7.37
N PHE A 56 7.10 2.63 7.46
CA PHE A 56 8.49 2.26 7.64
C PHE A 56 9.07 1.63 6.38
N ALA A 57 10.28 2.04 6.05
CA ALA A 57 11.07 1.46 4.97
C ALA A 57 12.45 1.07 5.52
N PRO A 58 12.83 -0.21 5.46
CA PRO A 58 14.19 -0.62 5.80
C PRO A 58 15.21 0.18 4.97
N ALA A 59 16.26 0.68 5.63
CA ALA A 59 17.37 1.43 5.03
C ALA A 59 17.06 2.86 4.51
N LYS A 60 15.90 3.45 4.81
CA LYS A 60 15.66 4.89 4.55
C LYS A 60 15.78 5.73 5.82
N PRO A 61 16.35 6.94 5.74
CA PRO A 61 16.43 7.85 6.89
C PRO A 61 15.05 8.40 7.24
N TYR A 62 14.80 8.78 8.50
CA TYR A 62 13.50 9.28 8.98
C TYR A 62 12.86 10.37 8.10
N ALA A 63 13.66 11.29 7.56
CA ALA A 63 13.18 12.40 6.72
C ALA A 63 13.11 12.09 5.22
N TRP A 64 13.15 10.83 4.79
CA TRP A 64 13.17 10.48 3.35
C TRP A 64 11.91 10.92 2.59
N LEU A 65 10.78 11.04 3.28
CA LEU A 65 9.53 11.57 2.73
C LEU A 65 9.47 13.11 2.73
N ALA A 66 10.46 13.82 3.25
CA ALA A 66 10.42 15.29 3.36
C ALA A 66 10.16 15.99 2.02
N LEU A 67 10.55 15.37 0.90
CA LEU A 67 10.35 15.89 -0.44
C LEU A 67 8.87 16.19 -0.74
N ILE A 68 7.94 15.37 -0.23
CA ILE A 68 6.50 15.54 -0.47
C ILE A 68 5.92 16.78 0.24
N TYR A 69 6.69 17.44 1.12
CA TYR A 69 6.29 18.61 1.87
C TYR A 69 6.95 19.91 1.40
N VAL A 70 7.83 19.86 0.39
CA VAL A 70 8.62 21.03 -0.04
C VAL A 70 7.78 22.06 -0.81
N ASN A 71 6.98 21.60 -1.77
CA ASN A 71 6.17 22.44 -2.65
C ASN A 71 4.98 21.65 -3.20
N GLN A 72 3.86 22.31 -3.53
CA GLN A 72 2.65 21.64 -4.02
C GLN A 72 2.87 20.83 -5.31
N GLN A 73 3.60 21.37 -6.28
CA GLN A 73 3.89 20.66 -7.53
C GLN A 73 4.81 19.47 -7.29
N ILE A 74 5.89 19.67 -6.52
CA ILE A 74 6.78 18.57 -6.12
C ILE A 74 5.98 17.51 -5.35
N SER A 75 5.09 17.92 -4.44
CA SER A 75 4.26 17.01 -3.65
C SER A 75 3.35 16.17 -4.54
N ALA A 76 2.67 16.79 -5.52
CA ALA A 76 1.80 16.10 -6.45
C ALA A 76 2.59 15.10 -7.31
N GLU A 77 3.69 15.52 -7.92
CA GLU A 77 4.54 14.67 -8.76
C GLU A 77 5.22 13.54 -7.95
N ALA A 78 5.67 13.84 -6.73
CA ALA A 78 6.34 12.86 -5.87
C ALA A 78 5.37 11.80 -5.33
N ARG A 79 4.14 12.19 -4.96
CA ARG A 79 3.15 11.26 -4.42
C ARG A 79 2.70 10.23 -5.45
N THR A 80 2.59 10.60 -6.73
CA THR A 80 2.25 9.64 -7.78
C THR A 80 3.31 8.54 -7.89
N ILE A 81 4.58 8.89 -7.72
CA ILE A 81 5.69 7.92 -7.72
C ILE A 81 5.71 7.12 -6.41
N LEU A 82 5.60 7.79 -5.25
CA LEU A 82 5.62 7.13 -3.94
C LEU A 82 4.55 6.05 -3.82
N TYR A 83 3.30 6.36 -4.16
CA TYR A 83 2.19 5.41 -4.04
C TYR A 83 2.12 4.44 -5.23
N GLY A 84 2.53 4.88 -6.43
CA GLY A 84 2.40 4.10 -7.66
C GLY A 84 3.53 3.11 -7.94
N ALA A 85 4.71 3.30 -7.36
CA ALA A 85 5.87 2.46 -7.65
C ALA A 85 6.37 1.63 -6.45
N ASN A 86 5.80 1.84 -5.25
CA ASN A 86 6.15 1.05 -4.08
C ASN A 86 5.08 0.01 -3.74
N ARG A 87 5.53 -1.10 -3.16
CA ARG A 87 4.67 -2.10 -2.51
C ARG A 87 4.38 -1.65 -1.08
N PHE A 88 3.11 -1.63 -0.69
CA PHE A 88 2.69 -1.36 0.68
C PHE A 88 2.23 -2.65 1.37
N ASP A 89 2.76 -2.91 2.55
CA ASP A 89 2.45 -4.08 3.36
C ASP A 89 1.67 -3.69 4.61
N PHE A 90 0.48 -4.27 4.74
CA PHE A 90 -0.46 -4.03 5.83
C PHE A 90 -0.54 -5.30 6.69
N GLN A 91 0.34 -5.36 7.68
CA GLN A 91 0.34 -6.43 8.67
C GLN A 91 -0.57 -6.02 9.84
N GLU A 92 -1.88 -6.28 9.68
CA GLU A 92 -2.84 -6.05 10.75
C GLU A 92 -2.77 -7.19 11.76
N MET A 93 -2.36 -6.88 13.00
CA MET A 93 -2.61 -7.79 14.11
C MET A 93 -4.09 -7.71 14.49
N GLU A 94 -4.76 -8.86 14.59
CA GLU A 94 -6.12 -8.92 15.12
C GLU A 94 -6.15 -8.37 16.55
N THR A 95 -6.76 -7.19 16.73
CA THR A 95 -7.05 -6.68 18.07
C THR A 95 -8.51 -6.90 18.39
N VAL A 96 -8.80 -7.23 19.65
CA VAL A 96 -10.15 -7.53 20.19
C VAL A 96 -11.09 -6.31 20.11
N ARG A 97 -10.55 -5.12 19.84
CA ARG A 97 -11.32 -3.89 19.70
C ARG A 97 -11.51 -3.63 18.21
N ARG A 98 -12.63 -3.00 17.84
CA ARG A 98 -12.97 -2.61 16.46
C ARG A 98 -12.62 -1.13 16.19
N PRO A 99 -11.34 -0.69 16.21
CA PRO A 99 -10.99 0.53 15.51
C PRO A 99 -11.17 0.30 13.98
N PRO A 100 -11.24 1.37 13.17
CA PRO A 100 -11.11 1.23 11.72
C PRO A 100 -9.87 0.39 11.42
N SER A 101 -9.98 -0.45 10.39
CA SER A 101 -8.83 -1.25 9.94
C SER A 101 -7.64 -0.34 9.66
N LEU A 102 -6.41 -0.85 9.80
CA LEU A 102 -5.20 -0.10 9.45
C LEU A 102 -5.26 0.37 8.01
N LEU A 103 -5.80 -0.47 7.12
CA LEU A 103 -6.06 -0.15 5.72
C LEU A 103 -6.98 1.06 5.57
N GLU A 104 -8.15 1.06 6.21
CA GLU A 104 -9.11 2.18 6.16
C GLU A 104 -8.51 3.46 6.75
N SER A 105 -7.81 3.33 7.87
CA SER A 105 -7.14 4.45 8.53
C SER A 105 -6.10 5.06 7.59
N PHE A 106 -5.31 4.22 6.90
CA PHE A 106 -4.29 4.66 5.97
C PHE A 106 -4.91 5.37 4.77
N PHE A 107 -5.98 4.82 4.21
CA PHE A 107 -6.68 5.45 3.08
C PHE A 107 -7.31 6.79 3.47
N SER A 108 -7.85 6.90 4.68
CA SER A 108 -8.32 8.18 5.23
C SER A 108 -7.17 9.19 5.37
N CYS A 109 -5.99 8.74 5.79
CA CYS A 109 -4.81 9.59 5.96
C CYS A 109 -4.26 10.11 4.63
N ILE A 110 -4.13 9.25 3.62
CA ILE A 110 -3.57 9.64 2.31
C ILE A 110 -4.61 10.29 1.39
N GLY A 111 -5.89 10.03 1.63
CA GLY A 111 -7.02 10.50 0.82
C GLY A 111 -7.20 9.72 -0.50
N PRO A 112 -8.39 9.85 -1.11
CA PRO A 112 -8.80 9.00 -2.24
C PRO A 112 -7.93 9.15 -3.49
N VAL A 113 -7.39 10.35 -3.75
CA VAL A 113 -6.50 10.60 -4.90
C VAL A 113 -5.23 9.76 -4.79
N ASN A 114 -4.61 9.75 -3.61
CA ASN A 114 -3.39 8.98 -3.39
C ASN A 114 -3.66 7.47 -3.30
N ALA A 115 -4.79 7.09 -2.70
CA ALA A 115 -5.23 5.69 -2.67
C ALA A 115 -5.43 5.13 -4.10
N GLY A 116 -5.95 5.94 -5.02
CA GLY A 116 -6.08 5.58 -6.43
C GLY A 116 -4.75 5.36 -7.15
N PHE A 117 -3.63 5.89 -6.64
CA PHE A 117 -2.29 5.63 -7.20
C PHE A 117 -1.69 4.31 -6.72
N LEU A 118 -2.17 3.72 -5.63
CA LEU A 118 -1.62 2.48 -5.07
C LEU A 118 -1.71 1.37 -6.12
N SER A 119 -0.54 0.85 -6.52
CA SER A 119 -0.45 -0.17 -7.57
C SER A 119 -0.16 -1.57 -7.05
N HIS A 120 0.44 -1.67 -5.85
CA HIS A 120 0.85 -2.93 -5.26
C HIS A 120 0.61 -2.92 -3.75
N ILE A 121 -0.36 -3.73 -3.32
CA ILE A 121 -0.77 -3.86 -1.92
C ILE A 121 -0.57 -5.31 -1.47
N CYS A 122 -0.13 -5.48 -0.23
CA CYS A 122 0.01 -6.73 0.47
C CYS A 122 -0.79 -6.67 1.77
N ILE A 123 -1.73 -7.60 1.96
CA ILE A 123 -2.62 -7.67 3.13
C ILE A 123 -2.68 -9.09 3.67
N ASN A 124 -3.12 -9.25 4.91
CA ASN A 124 -3.45 -10.57 5.45
C ASN A 124 -4.59 -11.21 4.65
N PHE A 125 -4.46 -12.52 4.41
CA PHE A 125 -5.50 -13.32 3.78
C PHE A 125 -6.76 -13.29 4.67
N PRO A 126 -7.94 -12.98 4.11
CA PRO A 126 -9.18 -12.88 4.87
C PRO A 126 -9.49 -14.13 5.70
N ASP A 127 -9.87 -13.92 6.96
CA ASP A 127 -10.24 -15.01 7.85
C ASP A 127 -11.65 -15.53 7.61
N THR A 128 -11.83 -16.80 7.95
CA THR A 128 -13.10 -17.50 7.78
C THR A 128 -13.68 -17.89 9.13
N GLU A 129 -15.00 -17.79 9.27
CA GLU A 129 -15.73 -18.22 10.47
C GLU A 129 -16.72 -19.34 10.12
N ARG A 130 -17.02 -20.20 11.10
CA ARG A 130 -18.14 -21.14 11.01
C ARG A 130 -19.39 -20.46 11.53
N GLU A 131 -20.47 -20.53 10.76
CA GLU A 131 -21.74 -19.96 11.21
C GLU A 131 -22.29 -20.75 12.41
N ALA A 132 -22.58 -20.05 13.50
CA ALA A 132 -23.09 -20.66 14.72
C ALA A 132 -24.49 -21.25 14.48
N GLY A 133 -24.59 -22.58 14.46
CA GLY A 133 -25.86 -23.31 14.37
C GLY A 133 -26.07 -24.08 13.06
N GLN A 134 -25.19 -23.94 12.06
CA GLN A 134 -25.17 -24.81 10.88
C GLN A 134 -23.94 -25.69 10.89
N LEU A 135 -24.16 -26.99 10.64
CA LEU A 135 -23.11 -28.00 10.66
C LEU A 135 -22.36 -27.95 9.34
N GLY A 136 -21.35 -27.06 9.25
CA GLY A 136 -20.33 -27.13 8.21
C GLY A 136 -20.20 -25.95 7.27
N ASP A 137 -21.03 -24.91 7.37
CA ASP A 137 -20.89 -23.76 6.47
C ASP A 137 -19.79 -22.81 6.97
N ILE A 138 -18.78 -22.61 6.13
CA ILE A 138 -17.62 -21.74 6.40
C ILE A 138 -17.79 -20.54 5.49
N ARG A 139 -17.79 -19.35 6.07
CA ARG A 139 -17.93 -18.10 5.33
C ARG A 139 -16.79 -17.14 5.62
N LEU A 140 -16.62 -16.16 4.75
CA LEU A 140 -15.71 -15.05 4.99
C LEU A 140 -16.24 -14.18 6.13
N ARG A 141 -15.35 -13.77 7.04
CA ARG A 141 -15.71 -12.84 8.12
C ARG A 141 -16.02 -11.46 7.54
N ASP A 142 -16.95 -10.73 8.17
CA ASP A 142 -17.46 -9.45 7.68
C ASP A 142 -16.37 -8.37 7.52
N ASP A 143 -15.35 -8.36 8.38
CA ASP A 143 -14.20 -7.46 8.27
C ASP A 143 -13.34 -7.77 7.03
N GLY A 144 -13.17 -9.05 6.70
CA GLY A 144 -12.51 -9.49 5.47
C GLY A 144 -13.24 -8.98 4.23
N LEU A 145 -14.57 -9.13 4.20
CA LEU A 145 -15.41 -8.59 3.13
C LEU A 145 -15.32 -7.06 3.03
N GLN A 146 -15.36 -6.37 4.17
CA GLN A 146 -15.28 -4.92 4.22
C GLN A 146 -13.92 -4.41 3.70
N ARG A 147 -12.81 -5.05 4.07
CA ARG A 147 -11.48 -4.70 3.53
C ARG A 147 -11.42 -4.85 2.01
N LEU A 148 -11.94 -5.96 1.47
CA LEU A 148 -11.96 -6.18 0.02
C LEU A 148 -12.80 -5.12 -0.71
N ARG A 149 -13.94 -4.72 -0.13
CA ARG A 149 -14.78 -3.64 -0.67
C ARG A 149 -14.04 -2.30 -0.67
N VAL A 150 -13.35 -1.97 0.42
CA VAL A 150 -12.58 -0.72 0.52
C VAL A 150 -11.48 -0.65 -0.54
N LEU A 151 -10.78 -1.76 -0.82
CA LEU A 151 -9.81 -1.84 -1.93
C LEU A 151 -10.47 -1.58 -3.29
N GLN A 152 -11.63 -2.19 -3.52
CA GLN A 152 -12.37 -2.02 -4.77
C GLN A 152 -12.80 -0.57 -4.99
N GLU A 153 -13.26 0.11 -3.94
CA GLU A 153 -13.76 1.48 -4.03
C GLU A 153 -12.64 2.52 -4.15
N GLN A 154 -11.51 2.31 -3.45
CA GLN A 154 -10.49 3.34 -3.30
C GLN A 154 -9.21 3.12 -4.13
N CYS A 155 -8.87 1.88 -4.49
CA CYS A 155 -7.63 1.55 -5.18
C CYS A 155 -7.83 1.29 -6.68
N THR A 156 -8.29 2.32 -7.40
CA THR A 156 -8.58 2.25 -8.84
C THR A 156 -7.36 1.98 -9.73
N GLY A 157 -6.14 2.17 -9.20
CA GLY A 157 -4.87 1.88 -9.88
C GLY A 157 -4.20 0.58 -9.44
N LEU A 158 -4.85 -0.25 -8.60
CA LEU A 158 -4.26 -1.47 -8.04
C LEU A 158 -4.00 -2.51 -9.13
N LYS A 159 -2.73 -2.85 -9.36
CA LYS A 159 -2.29 -3.83 -10.38
C LYS A 159 -1.95 -5.19 -9.77
N THR A 160 -1.42 -5.18 -8.55
CA THR A 160 -0.99 -6.38 -7.83
C THR A 160 -1.56 -6.38 -6.42
N LEU A 161 -2.26 -7.45 -6.07
CA LEU A 161 -2.72 -7.73 -4.71
C LEU A 161 -2.04 -9.00 -4.20
N GLU A 162 -1.27 -8.90 -3.13
CA GLU A 162 -0.70 -10.04 -2.42
C GLU A 162 -1.50 -10.31 -1.15
N PHE A 163 -1.79 -11.58 -0.91
CA PHE A 163 -2.33 -12.08 0.34
C PHE A 163 -1.25 -12.82 1.13
N LEU A 164 -1.06 -12.45 2.39
CA LEU A 164 -0.20 -13.16 3.33
C LEU A 164 -1.01 -14.14 4.16
N LYS A 165 -0.55 -15.39 4.21
CA LYS A 165 -1.09 -16.39 5.14
C LYS A 165 0.07 -16.97 5.95
N GLU A 166 0.17 -16.51 7.19
CA GLU A 166 0.64 -17.33 8.32
C GLU A 166 -0.33 -18.51 8.44
N ASP A 167 -0.12 -19.57 9.18
CA ASP A 167 -1.00 -20.78 9.16
C ASP A 167 -1.17 -21.50 7.81
N GLN A 168 -1.40 -22.81 7.91
CA GLN A 168 -1.67 -23.64 6.74
C GLN A 168 -3.08 -23.37 6.22
N ILE A 169 -3.22 -23.06 4.93
CA ILE A 169 -4.52 -23.13 4.27
C ILE A 169 -4.92 -24.60 4.17
N LYS A 170 -5.79 -25.01 5.10
CA LYS A 170 -6.34 -26.36 5.16
C LYS A 170 -7.36 -26.54 4.03
N ASN A 171 -7.59 -27.81 3.66
CA ASN A 171 -8.69 -28.21 2.79
C ASN A 171 -10.08 -27.85 3.35
N GLU A 172 -10.16 -27.45 4.63
CA GLU A 172 -11.39 -26.94 5.24
C GLU A 172 -11.83 -25.62 4.63
N LEU A 173 -10.97 -24.86 3.96
CA LEU A 173 -11.39 -23.68 3.22
C LEU A 173 -12.29 -24.13 2.06
N VAL A 174 -13.58 -23.84 2.19
CA VAL A 174 -14.59 -24.27 1.23
C VAL A 174 -14.29 -23.59 -0.11
N LYS A 175 -14.33 -24.37 -1.19
CA LYS A 175 -14.13 -23.88 -2.56
C LYS A 175 -14.96 -22.62 -2.86
N GLU A 176 -16.16 -22.55 -2.31
CA GLU A 176 -17.10 -21.43 -2.44
C GLU A 176 -16.52 -20.13 -1.86
N VAL A 177 -15.93 -20.17 -0.66
CA VAL A 177 -15.27 -18.99 -0.06
C VAL A 177 -14.13 -18.47 -0.92
N LEU A 178 -13.31 -19.37 -1.49
CA LEU A 178 -12.24 -18.97 -2.40
C LEU A 178 -12.78 -18.35 -3.70
N LEU A 179 -13.90 -18.85 -4.20
CA LEU A 179 -14.58 -18.28 -5.36
C LEU A 179 -15.16 -16.90 -5.03
N ASP A 180 -15.70 -16.69 -3.84
CA ASP A 180 -16.25 -15.40 -3.39
C ASP A 180 -15.15 -14.35 -3.21
N ILE A 181 -14.03 -14.73 -2.59
CA ILE A 181 -12.84 -13.86 -2.50
C ILE A 181 -12.36 -13.52 -3.91
N ASN A 182 -12.24 -14.52 -4.78
CA ASN A 182 -11.81 -14.30 -6.17
C ASN A 182 -12.77 -13.37 -6.93
N ALA A 183 -14.08 -13.56 -6.83
CA ALA A 183 -15.06 -12.69 -7.46
C ALA A 183 -14.93 -11.25 -6.95
N SER A 184 -14.73 -11.09 -5.64
CA SER A 184 -14.55 -9.78 -5.00
C SER A 184 -13.30 -9.08 -5.50
N VAL A 185 -12.13 -9.73 -5.51
CA VAL A 185 -10.90 -9.08 -5.99
C VAL A 185 -10.89 -8.85 -7.50
N ARG A 186 -11.52 -9.73 -8.28
CA ARG A 186 -11.62 -9.58 -9.75
C ARG A 186 -12.57 -8.46 -10.16
N SER A 187 -13.40 -7.95 -9.26
CA SER A 187 -14.20 -6.75 -9.50
C SER A 187 -13.36 -5.46 -9.56
N ILE A 188 -12.09 -5.51 -9.12
CA ILE A 188 -11.13 -4.41 -9.22
C ILE A 188 -10.59 -4.35 -10.65
N GLY A 189 -11.09 -3.39 -11.44
CA GLY A 189 -10.84 -3.36 -12.89
C GLY A 189 -9.38 -3.23 -13.33
N SER A 190 -8.50 -2.69 -12.48
CA SER A 190 -7.06 -2.55 -12.75
C SER A 190 -6.21 -3.75 -12.35
N LEU A 191 -6.80 -4.72 -11.62
CA LEU A 191 -6.06 -5.79 -10.97
C LEU A 191 -5.70 -6.90 -11.97
N ASN A 192 -4.39 -7.07 -12.17
CA ASN A 192 -3.86 -8.05 -13.13
C ASN A 192 -3.24 -9.25 -12.42
N ASN A 193 -2.59 -9.03 -11.28
CA ASN A 193 -1.84 -10.03 -10.56
C ASN A 193 -2.43 -10.25 -9.17
N ILE A 194 -2.74 -11.51 -8.85
CA ILE A 194 -3.15 -11.90 -7.50
C ILE A 194 -2.15 -12.94 -7.02
N VAL A 195 -1.55 -12.69 -5.87
CA VAL A 195 -0.52 -13.55 -5.29
C VAL A 195 -0.99 -14.03 -3.92
N LEU A 196 -0.87 -15.31 -3.65
CA LEU A 196 -0.97 -15.86 -2.31
C LEU A 196 0.43 -16.26 -1.86
N ARG A 197 0.87 -15.75 -0.71
CA ARG A 197 2.15 -16.08 -0.09
C ARG A 197 1.91 -16.79 1.23
N SER A 198 2.46 -18.00 1.35
CA SER A 198 2.38 -18.83 2.57
C SER A 198 3.74 -18.90 3.26
N TYR A 199 3.77 -18.61 4.57
CA TYR A 199 4.98 -18.69 5.40
C TYR A 199 5.03 -19.94 6.29
N SER A 200 3.86 -20.50 6.66
CA SER A 200 3.77 -21.58 7.65
C SER A 200 3.73 -23.01 7.06
N GLY A 201 4.12 -23.15 5.79
CA GLY A 201 4.22 -24.45 5.12
C GLY A 201 3.46 -24.53 3.79
N PRO A 202 3.59 -25.67 3.08
CA PRO A 202 3.02 -25.82 1.75
C PRO A 202 1.49 -25.71 1.79
N VAL A 203 0.94 -24.86 0.91
CA VAL A 203 -0.51 -24.83 0.62
C VAL A 203 -0.93 -26.21 0.11
N ALA A 204 -2.06 -26.72 0.62
CA ALA A 204 -2.60 -28.02 0.21
C ALA A 204 -2.71 -28.12 -1.33
N PRO A 205 -2.32 -29.24 -1.97
CA PRO A 205 -2.27 -29.35 -3.43
C PRO A 205 -3.59 -28.99 -4.13
N SER A 206 -4.71 -29.46 -3.59
CA SER A 206 -6.07 -29.14 -4.07
C SER A 206 -6.39 -27.64 -4.04
N VAL A 207 -5.98 -26.94 -2.97
CA VAL A 207 -6.16 -25.49 -2.85
C VAL A 207 -5.25 -24.75 -3.82
N ARG A 208 -4.00 -25.19 -3.95
CA ARG A 208 -3.04 -24.62 -4.90
C ARG A 208 -3.54 -24.74 -6.34
N GLU A 209 -4.00 -25.92 -6.75
CA GLU A 209 -4.55 -26.18 -8.08
C GLU A 209 -5.77 -25.30 -8.36
N LEU A 210 -6.66 -25.15 -7.37
CA LEU A 210 -7.82 -24.27 -7.49
C LEU A 210 -7.41 -22.81 -7.70
N LEU A 211 -6.51 -22.28 -6.86
CA LEU A 211 -6.03 -20.90 -6.96
C LEU A 211 -5.32 -20.63 -8.29
N GLN A 212 -4.46 -21.55 -8.72
CA GLN A 212 -3.79 -21.47 -10.02
C GLN A 212 -4.80 -21.53 -11.18
N GLY A 213 -5.84 -22.36 -11.08
CA GLY A 213 -6.95 -22.39 -12.02
C GLY A 213 -7.76 -21.09 -12.09
N LEU A 214 -7.76 -20.30 -11.03
CA LEU A 214 -8.33 -18.94 -10.97
C LEU A 214 -7.36 -17.85 -11.46
N GLY A 215 -6.15 -18.24 -11.90
CA GLY A 215 -5.11 -17.33 -12.36
C GLY A 215 -4.34 -16.63 -11.22
N TRP A 216 -4.30 -17.23 -10.04
CA TRP A 216 -3.50 -16.72 -8.91
C TRP A 216 -2.11 -17.35 -8.92
N THR A 217 -1.12 -16.59 -8.48
CA THR A 217 0.25 -17.07 -8.23
C THR A 217 0.36 -17.52 -6.78
N VAL A 218 0.79 -18.75 -6.52
CA VAL A 218 1.01 -19.26 -5.15
C VAL A 218 2.51 -19.37 -4.88
N LEU A 219 3.00 -18.57 -3.93
CA LEU A 219 4.41 -18.50 -3.53
C LEU A 219 4.61 -19.03 -2.11
N MET A 220 5.83 -19.50 -1.85
CA MET A 220 6.28 -20.05 -0.58
C MET A 220 7.45 -19.23 -0.07
N GLY A 221 7.34 -18.67 1.14
CA GLY A 221 8.39 -17.81 1.72
C GLY A 221 8.47 -16.42 1.08
N ASP A 222 9.58 -15.72 1.32
CA ASP A 222 9.91 -14.41 0.72
C ASP A 222 10.52 -14.52 -0.68
#